data_AF-A0A3D3MCG1-F1
#
_entry.id   AF-A0A3D3MCG1-F1
#
_cell.length_a   1.000
_cell.length_b   1.000
_cell.length_c   1.000
_cell.angle_alpha   90.00
_cell.angle_beta   90.00
_cell.angle_gamma   90.00
#
_symmetry.space_group_name_H-M   'P 1'
#
loop_
_entity.id
_entity.type
_entity.pdbx_description
1 polymer ?
#
loop_
_entity_poly.entity_id
_entity_poly.type
_entity_poly.pdbx_seq_one_letter_code
_entity_poly.pdbx_strand_id
1 'polypeptide(L)'
;MKKVFLILFSIESLICCTSKNVEEDTSGKNPDSRFYTKLDTVAITTENDDTIKYSKKQFNELIDKHPEFVSDLPENPDRLYFCFGNNAEFGSEAGQDQYYTLYAYFLKQRNGIEKYAAKRKKLTTIFSNINSIFGYVAYGGTYFGHQGYRIPAYAEYLVYVLSLDKENDTDQYDISKQKKLYIQTLRQIIEDESAIDFESLGQNKIDRIKKMNALVDEIDHLITNSYDLRCAQYFHYQYYSRL
;
A
#
# COMPACT_ATOMS: atom_id res chain seq x y z
N MET A 1 29.64 18.24 -17.99
CA MET A 1 29.45 16.82 -18.37
C MET A 1 28.13 16.34 -17.79
N LYS A 2 27.13 16.08 -18.63
CA LYS A 2 25.79 15.63 -18.22
C LYS A 2 25.87 14.14 -17.89
N LYS A 3 25.65 13.76 -16.63
CA LYS A 3 25.43 12.35 -16.26
C LYS A 3 23.95 12.04 -16.47
N VAL A 4 23.67 11.29 -17.54
CA VAL A 4 22.38 10.69 -17.83
C VAL A 4 22.21 9.53 -16.84
N PHE A 5 21.31 9.66 -15.87
CA PHE A 5 20.83 8.51 -15.12
C PHE A 5 19.79 7.79 -15.98
N LEU A 6 20.20 6.69 -16.61
CA LEU A 6 19.29 5.73 -17.18
C LEU A 6 18.59 5.01 -16.03
N ILE A 7 17.32 5.32 -15.78
CA ILE A 7 16.44 4.46 -14.99
C ILE A 7 16.03 3.32 -15.91
N LEU A 8 16.71 2.18 -15.76
CA LEU A 8 16.26 0.91 -16.30
C LEU A 8 14.98 0.53 -15.56
N PHE A 9 13.83 0.70 -16.23
CA PHE A 9 12.64 -0.08 -15.89
C PHE A 9 12.94 -1.53 -16.25
N SER A 10 13.43 -2.28 -15.26
CA SER A 10 13.52 -3.73 -15.40
C SER A 10 12.11 -4.27 -15.54
N ILE A 11 11.84 -4.85 -16.70
CA ILE A 11 10.82 -5.87 -16.87
C ILE A 11 11.16 -6.94 -15.84
N GLU A 12 10.40 -7.02 -14.75
CA GLU A 12 10.54 -8.10 -13.77
C GLU A 12 10.10 -9.41 -14.42
N SER A 13 11.06 -10.03 -15.09
CA SER A 13 11.02 -11.45 -15.43
C SER A 13 10.81 -12.25 -14.15
N LEU A 14 9.84 -13.18 -14.20
CA LEU A 14 9.52 -14.17 -13.16
C LEU A 14 10.78 -14.87 -12.64
N ILE A 15 11.40 -14.32 -11.60
CA ILE A 15 12.25 -15.09 -10.70
C ILE A 15 11.34 -15.47 -9.54
N CYS A 16 10.70 -16.63 -9.71
CA CYS A 16 9.93 -17.27 -8.66
C CYS A 16 10.84 -17.42 -7.44
N CYS A 17 10.33 -16.95 -6.31
CA CYS A 17 10.97 -17.00 -5.01
C CYS A 17 11.58 -18.40 -4.78
N THR A 18 12.90 -18.49 -4.61
CA THR A 18 13.51 -19.70 -4.06
C THR A 18 12.96 -19.84 -2.65
N SER A 19 12.02 -20.77 -2.44
CA SER A 19 11.77 -21.29 -1.10
C SER A 19 13.11 -21.78 -0.61
N LYS A 20 13.65 -21.17 0.44
CA LYS A 20 14.69 -21.85 1.20
C LYS A 20 14.04 -23.16 1.65
N ASN A 21 14.48 -24.27 1.09
CA ASN A 21 14.25 -25.57 1.72
C ASN A 21 14.85 -25.43 3.11
N VAL A 22 14.00 -25.30 4.12
CA VAL A 22 14.42 -25.37 5.51
C VAL A 22 14.78 -26.82 5.72
N GLU A 23 16.08 -27.13 5.67
CA GLU A 23 16.58 -28.35 6.26
C GLU A 23 16.13 -28.35 7.73
N GLU A 24 15.41 -29.40 8.15
CA GLU A 24 15.06 -29.64 9.54
C GLU A 24 16.34 -29.87 10.34
N ASP A 25 16.95 -28.78 10.82
CA ASP A 25 17.95 -28.86 11.86
C ASP A 25 17.26 -29.11 13.19
N THR A 26 17.27 -30.38 13.60
CA THR A 26 16.69 -30.88 14.84
C THR A 26 17.60 -30.56 16.05
N SER A 27 18.03 -29.30 16.21
CA SER A 27 18.31 -28.72 17.53
C SER A 27 18.59 -27.21 17.43
N GLY A 28 17.58 -26.38 17.69
CA GLY A 28 17.77 -24.94 17.79
C GLY A 28 16.43 -24.21 17.80
N LYS A 29 16.23 -23.29 18.75
CA LYS A 29 14.98 -22.51 18.85
C LYS A 29 14.62 -21.91 17.49
N ASN A 30 13.34 -21.97 17.10
CA ASN A 30 12.83 -21.28 15.91
C ASN A 30 13.35 -19.81 15.95
N PRO A 31 14.15 -19.36 14.96
CA PRO A 31 14.73 -18.01 14.95
C PRO A 31 13.66 -16.92 15.08
N ASP A 32 12.43 -17.19 14.64
CA ASP A 32 11.31 -16.26 14.69
C ASP A 32 10.58 -16.24 16.05
N SER A 33 10.95 -17.12 16.99
CA SER A 33 10.40 -17.13 18.35
C SER A 33 10.61 -15.82 19.13
N ARG A 34 11.54 -14.95 18.69
CA ARG A 34 11.71 -13.59 19.22
C ARG A 34 10.49 -12.70 18.98
N PHE A 35 9.66 -13.02 17.98
CA PHE A 35 8.44 -12.29 17.64
C PHE A 35 7.19 -12.88 18.29
N TYR A 36 7.32 -13.96 19.06
CA TYR A 36 6.19 -14.53 19.78
C TYR A 36 5.63 -13.57 20.81
N THR A 37 4.30 -13.54 20.89
CA THR A 37 3.62 -12.78 21.92
C THR A 37 3.61 -13.54 23.25
N LYS A 38 3.75 -12.77 24.33
CA LYS A 38 3.50 -13.25 25.70
C LYS A 38 2.09 -12.90 26.19
N LEU A 39 1.40 -12.00 25.48
CA LEU A 39 0.04 -11.58 25.80
C LEU A 39 -0.94 -12.71 25.48
N ASP A 40 -1.98 -12.86 26.28
CA ASP A 40 -3.02 -13.87 26.04
C ASP A 40 -3.83 -13.57 24.79
N THR A 41 -3.99 -12.28 24.48
CA THR A 41 -4.68 -11.78 23.29
C THR A 41 -3.84 -10.70 22.61
N VAL A 42 -3.72 -10.78 21.29
CA VAL A 42 -3.23 -9.70 20.44
C VAL A 42 -4.42 -9.16 19.64
N ALA A 43 -4.67 -7.86 19.75
CA ALA A 43 -5.69 -7.17 18.97
C ALA A 43 -5.01 -6.29 17.92
N ILE A 44 -5.37 -6.51 16.66
CA ILE A 44 -4.90 -5.74 15.51
C ILE A 44 -6.08 -4.90 15.05
N THR A 45 -6.04 -3.60 15.32
CA THR A 45 -7.03 -2.64 14.82
C THR A 45 -6.56 -2.08 13.49
N THR A 46 -7.40 -2.19 12.47
CA THR A 46 -7.16 -1.66 11.13
C THR A 46 -7.45 -0.17 11.10
N GLU A 47 -7.05 0.51 10.02
CA GLU A 47 -7.33 1.94 9.83
C GLU A 47 -8.84 2.22 9.60
N ASN A 48 -9.66 1.17 9.38
CA ASN A 48 -11.12 1.26 9.28
C ASN A 48 -11.84 0.93 10.61
N ASP A 49 -11.10 0.92 11.72
CA ASP A 49 -11.58 0.55 13.08
C ASP A 49 -12.06 -0.91 13.25
N ASP A 50 -11.87 -1.76 12.25
CA ASP A 50 -12.06 -3.20 12.42
C ASP A 50 -10.97 -3.77 13.31
N THR A 51 -11.31 -4.77 14.12
CA THR A 51 -10.34 -5.39 15.04
C THR A 51 -10.29 -6.89 14.85
N ILE A 52 -9.13 -7.39 14.45
CA ILE A 52 -8.82 -8.82 14.38
C ILE A 52 -8.15 -9.23 15.69
N LYS A 53 -8.63 -10.31 16.31
CA LYS A 53 -8.08 -10.82 17.57
C LYS A 53 -7.47 -12.19 17.37
N TYR A 54 -6.25 -12.34 17.88
CA TYR A 54 -5.55 -13.61 17.94
C TYR A 54 -5.35 -13.99 19.40
N SER A 55 -5.66 -15.23 19.75
CA SER A 55 -5.11 -15.81 20.98
C SER A 55 -3.59 -15.93 20.88
N LYS A 56 -2.90 -16.01 22.01
CA LYS A 56 -1.45 -16.27 22.05
C LYS A 56 -1.02 -17.42 21.15
N LYS A 57 -1.75 -18.53 21.20
CA LYS A 57 -1.46 -19.74 20.40
C LYS A 57 -1.57 -19.43 18.91
N GLN A 58 -2.69 -18.85 18.47
CA GLN A 58 -2.91 -18.51 17.06
C GLN A 58 -1.89 -17.50 16.55
N PHE A 59 -1.54 -16.49 17.35
CA PHE A 59 -0.55 -15.49 16.95
C PHE A 59 0.83 -16.11 16.76
N ASN A 60 1.27 -16.98 17.68
CA ASN A 60 2.58 -17.62 17.54
C ASN A 60 2.61 -18.63 16.38
N GLU A 61 1.52 -19.38 16.17
CA GLU A 61 1.36 -20.25 14.98
C GLU A 61 1.38 -19.45 13.67
N LEU A 62 0.83 -18.23 13.66
CA LEU A 62 0.91 -17.33 12.51
C LEU A 62 2.37 -16.95 12.20
N ILE A 63 3.17 -16.61 13.22
CA ILE A 63 4.60 -16.31 13.04
C ILE A 63 5.34 -17.52 12.46
N ASP A 64 5.03 -18.73 12.94
CA ASP A 64 5.68 -19.95 12.47
C ASP A 64 5.34 -20.27 11.01
N LYS A 65 4.10 -20.04 10.60
CA LYS A 65 3.62 -20.32 9.24
C LYS A 65 4.00 -19.25 8.23
N HIS A 66 4.11 -18.01 8.68
CA HIS A 66 4.33 -16.84 7.84
C HIS A 66 5.57 -16.04 8.28
N PRO A 67 6.77 -16.65 8.20
CA PRO A 67 8.01 -15.98 8.57
C PRO A 67 8.29 -14.76 7.67
N GLU A 68 7.68 -14.67 6.49
CA GLU A 68 7.81 -13.52 5.59
C GLU A 68 7.33 -12.20 6.21
N PHE A 69 6.38 -12.23 7.16
CA PHE A 69 5.92 -11.02 7.85
C PHE A 69 6.98 -10.41 8.77
N VAL A 70 7.91 -11.23 9.26
CA VAL A 70 8.97 -10.81 10.19
C VAL A 70 10.37 -10.83 9.56
N SER A 71 10.47 -11.16 8.27
CA SER A 71 11.71 -11.12 7.46
C SER A 71 12.40 -9.77 7.56
N ASP A 72 13.72 -9.75 7.79
CA ASP A 72 14.51 -8.52 7.94
C ASP A 72 14.51 -7.61 6.69
N LEU A 73 14.22 -8.17 5.51
CA LEU A 73 14.12 -7.46 4.25
C LEU A 73 12.72 -7.67 3.65
N PRO A 74 11.70 -6.93 4.13
CA PRO A 74 10.36 -7.00 3.56
C PRO A 74 10.38 -6.46 2.13
N GLU A 75 9.71 -7.19 1.24
CA GLU A 75 9.51 -6.78 -0.16
C GLU A 75 8.12 -6.16 -0.35
N ASN A 76 7.83 -5.71 -1.58
CA ASN A 76 6.51 -5.20 -1.94
C ASN A 76 5.40 -6.21 -1.54
N PRO A 77 4.29 -5.74 -0.96
CA PRO A 77 3.24 -6.62 -0.44
C PRO A 77 2.56 -7.48 -1.52
N ASP A 78 2.43 -7.01 -2.77
CA ASP A 78 1.87 -7.82 -3.85
C ASP A 78 2.79 -8.99 -4.20
N ARG A 79 4.11 -8.75 -4.21
CA ARG A 79 5.10 -9.78 -4.49
C ARG A 79 5.15 -10.82 -3.37
N LEU A 80 5.11 -10.39 -2.11
CA LEU A 80 5.06 -11.31 -0.97
C LEU A 80 3.77 -12.11 -0.93
N TYR A 81 2.62 -11.45 -1.17
CA TYR A 81 1.35 -12.15 -1.29
C TYR A 81 1.39 -13.19 -2.41
N PHE A 82 1.90 -12.82 -3.59
CA PHE A 82 2.02 -13.76 -4.71
C PHE A 82 2.91 -14.97 -4.38
N CYS A 83 4.05 -14.76 -3.71
CA CYS A 83 4.98 -15.84 -3.38
C CYS A 83 4.54 -16.72 -2.20
N PHE A 84 3.90 -16.13 -1.18
CA PHE A 84 3.68 -16.81 0.11
C PHE A 84 2.22 -16.78 0.57
N GLY A 85 1.51 -15.68 0.29
CA GLY A 85 0.12 -15.46 0.74
C GLY A 85 -0.94 -16.15 -0.12
N ASN A 86 -0.69 -16.39 -1.41
CA ASN A 86 -1.67 -16.96 -2.34
C ASN A 86 -1.84 -18.49 -2.16
N ASN A 87 -2.31 -18.87 -0.98
CA ASN A 87 -2.49 -20.24 -0.53
C ASN A 87 -3.93 -20.42 0.04
N ALA A 88 -4.23 -21.60 0.61
CA ALA A 88 -5.57 -21.89 1.11
C ALA A 88 -6.03 -20.98 2.27
N GLU A 89 -5.11 -20.40 3.04
CA GLU A 89 -5.41 -19.53 4.19
C GLU A 89 -5.85 -18.13 3.73
N PHE A 90 -5.19 -17.56 2.72
CA PHE A 90 -5.47 -16.19 2.25
C PHE A 90 -5.96 -16.07 0.80
N GLY A 91 -6.31 -17.18 0.15
CA GLY A 91 -6.66 -17.18 -1.29
C GLY A 91 -8.02 -16.58 -1.67
N SER A 92 -8.88 -16.25 -0.71
CA SER A 92 -10.13 -15.50 -0.97
C SER A 92 -9.88 -13.98 -0.96
N GLU A 93 -10.80 -13.17 -1.48
CA GLU A 93 -10.64 -11.69 -1.43
C GLU A 93 -10.50 -11.19 0.02
N ALA A 94 -11.33 -11.68 0.93
CA ALA A 94 -11.25 -11.36 2.35
C ALA A 94 -9.97 -11.91 3.01
N GLY A 95 -9.52 -13.10 2.58
CA GLY A 95 -8.24 -13.67 3.01
C GLY A 95 -7.06 -12.81 2.58
N GLN A 96 -7.07 -12.32 1.33
CA GLN A 96 -6.06 -11.41 0.82
C GLN A 96 -6.08 -10.10 1.62
N ASP A 97 -7.25 -9.52 1.90
CA ASP A 97 -7.35 -8.31 2.73
C ASP A 97 -6.77 -8.52 4.14
N GLN A 98 -6.98 -9.70 4.73
CA GLN A 98 -6.37 -10.11 6.00
C GLN A 98 -4.84 -10.22 5.89
N TYR A 99 -4.31 -10.80 4.81
CA TYR A 99 -2.86 -10.88 4.58
C TYR A 99 -2.21 -9.48 4.55
N TYR A 100 -2.81 -8.54 3.83
CA TYR A 100 -2.29 -7.17 3.73
C TYR A 100 -2.42 -6.43 5.07
N THR A 101 -3.49 -6.70 5.83
CA THR A 101 -3.65 -6.17 7.19
C THR A 101 -2.52 -6.66 8.12
N LEU A 102 -2.20 -7.95 8.08
CA LEU A 102 -1.10 -8.53 8.86
C LEU A 102 0.24 -7.96 8.42
N TYR A 103 0.49 -7.88 7.12
CA TYR A 103 1.69 -7.27 6.56
C TYR A 103 1.88 -5.83 7.08
N ALA A 104 0.83 -5.00 6.97
CA ALA A 104 0.84 -3.63 7.46
C ALA A 104 1.12 -3.58 8.97
N TYR A 105 0.47 -4.44 9.76
CA TYR A 105 0.68 -4.52 11.21
C TYR A 105 2.14 -4.79 11.56
N PHE A 106 2.75 -5.84 11.02
CA PHE A 106 4.13 -6.20 11.35
C PHE A 106 5.12 -5.12 10.89
N LEU A 107 4.90 -4.56 9.71
CA LEU A 107 5.77 -3.52 9.18
C LEU A 107 5.64 -2.20 9.94
N LYS A 108 4.43 -1.85 10.42
CA LYS A 108 4.18 -0.72 11.34
C LYS A 108 4.99 -0.82 12.62
N GLN A 109 5.03 -2.01 13.23
CA GLN A 109 5.84 -2.28 14.42
C GLN A 109 7.33 -2.09 14.14
N ARG A 110 7.82 -2.64 13.01
CA ARG A 110 9.23 -2.51 12.58
C ARG A 110 9.63 -1.05 12.32
N ASN A 111 8.83 -0.33 11.54
CA ASN A 111 9.11 1.05 11.13
C ASN A 111 9.13 2.00 12.34
N GLY A 112 8.38 1.65 13.39
CA GLY A 112 8.09 2.50 14.53
C GLY A 112 6.73 3.15 14.37
N ILE A 113 5.84 2.86 15.33
CA ILE A 113 4.46 3.33 15.32
C ILE A 113 4.42 4.86 15.29
N GLU A 114 5.02 5.51 16.29
CA GLU A 114 4.97 6.96 16.44
C GLU A 114 5.87 7.69 15.45
N LYS A 115 7.07 7.14 15.19
CA LYS A 115 8.10 7.77 14.35
C LYS A 115 7.58 8.20 12.98
N TYR A 116 6.76 7.37 12.35
CA TYR A 116 6.24 7.61 11.00
C TYR A 116 4.72 7.80 10.96
N ALA A 117 4.05 8.06 12.09
CA ALA A 117 2.60 8.22 12.15
C ALA A 117 2.06 9.25 11.15
N ALA A 118 2.68 10.44 11.10
CA ALA A 118 2.27 11.50 10.19
C ALA A 118 2.50 11.12 8.71
N LYS A 119 3.64 10.50 8.38
CA LYS A 119 3.96 10.09 7.01
C LYS A 119 3.03 8.98 6.53
N ARG A 120 2.80 7.97 7.36
CA ARG A 120 1.85 6.87 7.10
C ARG A 120 0.45 7.41 6.84
N LYS A 121 -0.08 8.23 7.75
CA LYS A 121 -1.40 8.84 7.58
C LYS A 121 -1.50 9.60 6.26
N LYS A 122 -0.49 10.43 5.96
CA LYS A 122 -0.43 11.16 4.68
C LYS A 122 -0.49 10.22 3.47
N LEU A 123 0.35 9.18 3.41
CA LEU A 123 0.38 8.25 2.28
C LEU A 123 -0.94 7.46 2.16
N THR A 124 -1.47 6.96 3.27
CA THR A 124 -2.78 6.29 3.32
C THR A 124 -3.88 7.20 2.76
N THR A 125 -3.94 8.47 3.18
CA THR A 125 -4.95 9.42 2.66
C THR A 125 -4.78 9.68 1.16
N ILE A 126 -3.53 9.88 0.68
CA ILE A 126 -3.28 10.06 -0.75
C ILE A 126 -3.79 8.84 -1.54
N PHE A 127 -3.45 7.62 -1.12
CA PHE A 127 -3.83 6.39 -1.81
C PHE A 127 -5.33 6.13 -1.75
N SER A 128 -5.96 6.39 -0.59
CA SER A 128 -7.42 6.29 -0.44
C SER A 128 -8.14 7.28 -1.34
N ASN A 129 -7.66 8.51 -1.45
CA ASN A 129 -8.27 9.50 -2.34
C ASN A 129 -8.13 9.12 -3.82
N ILE A 130 -6.97 8.60 -4.23
CA ILE A 130 -6.79 8.04 -5.58
C ILE A 130 -7.79 6.90 -5.81
N ASN A 131 -7.85 5.93 -4.89
CA ASN A 131 -8.78 4.80 -4.97
C ASN A 131 -10.25 5.25 -5.06
N SER A 132 -10.64 6.27 -4.30
CA SER A 132 -11.99 6.84 -4.35
C SER A 132 -12.28 7.58 -5.66
N ILE A 133 -11.32 8.31 -6.24
CA ILE A 133 -11.51 8.94 -7.56
C ILE A 133 -11.82 7.86 -8.60
N PHE A 134 -11.00 6.81 -8.68
CA PHE A 134 -11.22 5.72 -9.62
C PHE A 134 -12.49 4.92 -9.31
N GLY A 135 -12.85 4.79 -8.03
CA GLY A 135 -14.14 4.22 -7.63
C GLY A 135 -15.32 5.04 -8.12
N TYR A 136 -15.26 6.38 -8.06
CA TYR A 136 -16.32 7.24 -8.59
C TYR A 136 -16.39 7.21 -10.11
N VAL A 137 -15.25 7.15 -10.80
CA VAL A 137 -15.18 6.97 -12.27
C VAL A 137 -15.85 5.66 -12.67
N ALA A 138 -15.51 4.56 -12.01
CA ALA A 138 -15.99 3.23 -12.35
C ALA A 138 -17.37 2.87 -11.76
N TYR A 139 -18.08 3.82 -11.14
CA TYR A 139 -19.37 3.58 -10.47
C TYR A 139 -19.32 2.58 -9.30
N GLY A 140 -18.18 2.52 -8.63
CA GLY A 140 -17.92 1.60 -7.53
C GLY A 140 -17.48 0.23 -8.04
N GLY A 141 -17.66 -0.79 -7.21
CA GLY A 141 -17.17 -2.14 -7.45
C GLY A 141 -16.42 -2.69 -6.23
N THR A 142 -16.46 -4.01 -6.05
CA THR A 142 -15.84 -4.68 -4.89
C THR A 142 -14.33 -4.45 -4.84
N TYR A 143 -13.68 -4.33 -6.00
CA TYR A 143 -12.26 -4.01 -6.12
C TYR A 143 -11.84 -2.80 -5.27
N PHE A 144 -12.59 -1.68 -5.33
CA PHE A 144 -12.25 -0.47 -4.59
C PHE A 144 -12.41 -0.66 -3.08
N GLY A 145 -13.35 -1.50 -2.65
CA GLY A 145 -13.52 -1.91 -1.26
C GLY A 145 -12.32 -2.72 -0.77
N HIS A 146 -11.95 -3.76 -1.50
CA HIS A 146 -10.77 -4.60 -1.19
C HIS A 146 -9.47 -3.79 -1.20
N GLN A 147 -9.29 -2.92 -2.20
CA GLN A 147 -8.12 -2.05 -2.28
C GLN A 147 -8.05 -1.10 -1.08
N GLY A 148 -9.19 -0.66 -0.54
CA GLY A 148 -9.29 0.09 0.72
C GLY A 148 -8.59 -0.62 1.89
N TYR A 149 -8.81 -1.92 2.05
CA TYR A 149 -8.16 -2.73 3.10
C TYR A 149 -6.67 -2.96 2.84
N ARG A 150 -6.23 -2.91 1.58
CA ARG A 150 -4.84 -3.18 1.16
C ARG A 150 -3.95 -1.95 1.21
N ILE A 151 -4.51 -0.75 1.09
CA ILE A 151 -3.79 0.53 1.11
C ILE A 151 -2.80 0.69 2.28
N PRO A 152 -3.14 0.34 3.53
CA PRO A 152 -2.21 0.45 4.64
C PRO A 152 -0.91 -0.33 4.42
N ALA A 153 -0.96 -1.50 3.78
CA ALA A 153 0.23 -2.29 3.49
C ALA A 153 1.19 -1.58 2.53
N TYR A 154 0.66 -0.95 1.48
CA TYR A 154 1.48 -0.18 0.53
C TYR A 154 2.10 1.06 1.20
N ALA A 155 1.33 1.75 2.06
CA ALA A 155 1.82 2.90 2.81
C ALA A 155 2.96 2.49 3.75
N GLU A 156 2.83 1.39 4.49
CA GLU A 156 3.89 0.88 5.37
C GLU A 156 5.12 0.41 4.62
N TYR A 157 4.93 -0.24 3.46
CA TYR A 157 6.05 -0.65 2.61
C TYR A 157 6.87 0.55 2.15
N LEU A 158 6.21 1.61 1.69
CA LEU A 158 6.89 2.82 1.27
C LEU A 158 7.55 3.52 2.47
N VAL A 159 6.91 3.58 3.64
CA VAL A 159 7.56 4.06 4.87
C VAL A 159 8.82 3.26 5.20
N TYR A 160 8.79 1.94 5.03
CA TYR A 160 9.98 1.10 5.20
C TYR A 160 11.07 1.48 4.20
N VAL A 161 10.75 1.61 2.91
CA VAL A 161 11.71 2.04 1.87
C VAL A 161 12.31 3.40 2.21
N LEU A 162 11.50 4.38 2.64
CA LEU A 162 11.96 5.67 3.11
C LEU A 162 12.93 5.55 4.30
N SER A 163 12.66 4.62 5.23
CA SER A 163 13.51 4.43 6.41
C SER A 163 14.91 3.90 6.11
N LEU A 164 15.08 3.23 4.95
CA LEU A 164 16.39 2.78 4.46
C LEU A 164 17.22 3.94 3.91
N ASP A 165 16.55 4.97 3.40
CA ASP A 165 17.15 6.15 2.79
C ASP A 165 17.56 7.16 3.87
N LYS A 166 18.65 6.86 4.58
CA LYS A 166 19.19 7.65 5.70
C LYS A 166 19.71 9.05 5.28
N GLU A 167 19.73 9.38 3.99
CA GLU A 167 20.41 10.58 3.46
C GLU A 167 19.46 11.67 2.92
N ASN A 168 18.14 11.43 2.82
CA ASN A 168 17.21 12.36 2.15
C ASN A 168 16.33 13.21 3.09
N ASP A 169 16.93 13.77 4.15
CA ASP A 169 16.22 14.69 5.05
C ASP A 169 15.95 16.08 4.43
N THR A 170 16.52 16.34 3.24
CA THR A 170 16.20 17.54 2.45
C THR A 170 15.85 17.15 1.02
N ASP A 171 14.56 17.15 0.69
CA ASP A 171 14.13 17.07 -0.71
C ASP A 171 14.59 18.34 -1.44
N GLN A 172 15.62 18.20 -2.28
CA GLN A 172 16.24 19.34 -2.98
C GLN A 172 15.54 19.67 -4.30
N TYR A 173 14.53 18.92 -4.69
CA TYR A 173 13.87 19.06 -5.99
C TYR A 173 12.67 20.00 -5.89
N ASP A 174 12.65 21.05 -6.72
CA ASP A 174 11.41 21.79 -6.97
C ASP A 174 10.45 20.94 -7.81
N ILE A 175 9.45 20.37 -7.14
CA ILE A 175 8.44 19.53 -7.77
C ILE A 175 7.24 20.28 -8.33
N SER A 176 7.18 21.61 -8.22
CA SER A 176 5.98 22.40 -8.52
C SER A 176 5.41 22.10 -9.91
N LYS A 177 6.28 21.95 -10.91
CA LYS A 177 5.86 21.63 -12.29
C LYS A 177 5.38 20.19 -12.44
N GLN A 178 6.09 19.22 -11.86
CA GLN A 178 5.75 17.81 -11.96
C GLN A 178 4.44 17.52 -11.21
N LYS A 179 4.29 18.11 -10.03
CA LYS A 179 3.06 18.08 -9.24
C LYS A 179 1.90 18.68 -10.03
N LYS A 180 2.07 19.87 -10.60
CA LYS A 180 1.02 20.51 -11.42
C LYS A 180 0.55 19.59 -12.55
N LEU A 181 1.48 18.98 -13.29
CA LEU A 181 1.14 18.06 -14.37
C LEU A 181 0.38 16.83 -13.85
N TYR A 182 0.83 16.21 -12.76
CA TYR A 182 0.16 15.06 -12.17
C TYR A 182 -1.26 15.39 -11.71
N ILE A 183 -1.46 16.53 -11.03
CA ILE A 183 -2.78 16.99 -10.61
C ILE A 183 -3.68 17.27 -11.82
N GLN A 184 -3.14 17.85 -12.90
CA GLN A 184 -3.86 18.03 -14.16
C GLN A 184 -4.26 16.69 -14.78
N THR A 185 -3.39 15.67 -14.73
CA THR A 185 -3.74 14.32 -15.20
C THR A 185 -4.96 13.76 -14.47
N LEU A 186 -5.01 13.86 -13.14
CA LEU A 186 -6.17 13.37 -12.37
C LEU A 186 -7.47 14.10 -12.73
N ARG A 187 -7.40 15.41 -12.95
CA ARG A 187 -8.57 16.18 -13.40
C ARG A 187 -9.01 15.83 -14.81
N GLN A 188 -8.06 15.65 -15.71
CA GLN A 188 -8.35 15.26 -17.10
C GLN A 188 -9.07 13.93 -17.14
N ILE A 189 -8.65 12.93 -16.34
CA ILE A 189 -9.35 11.64 -16.22
C ILE A 189 -10.80 11.86 -15.78
N ILE A 190 -11.04 12.69 -14.76
CA ILE A 190 -12.40 13.00 -14.29
C ILE A 190 -13.25 13.64 -15.40
N GLU A 191 -12.68 14.58 -16.14
CA GLU A 191 -13.35 15.28 -17.23
C GLU A 191 -13.68 14.35 -18.40
N ASP A 192 -12.71 13.55 -18.84
CA ASP A 192 -12.84 12.63 -19.98
C ASP A 192 -13.90 11.56 -19.69
N GLU A 193 -13.81 10.91 -18.54
CA GLU A 193 -14.77 9.88 -18.10
C GLU A 193 -16.17 10.46 -17.92
N SER A 194 -16.26 11.69 -17.42
CA SER A 194 -17.55 12.38 -17.31
C SER A 194 -18.10 12.81 -18.67
N ALA A 195 -17.27 13.08 -19.67
CA ALA A 195 -17.74 13.50 -20.99
C ALA A 195 -18.43 12.36 -21.74
N ILE A 196 -17.96 11.12 -21.55
CA ILE A 196 -18.51 9.91 -22.19
C ILE A 196 -19.59 9.21 -21.37
N ASP A 197 -19.84 9.67 -20.15
CA ASP A 197 -20.89 9.17 -19.30
C ASP A 197 -22.26 9.76 -19.67
N PHE A 198 -23.10 8.97 -20.32
CA PHE A 198 -24.47 9.33 -20.70
C PHE A 198 -25.53 8.80 -19.72
N GLU A 199 -25.14 7.95 -18.77
CA GLU A 199 -26.06 7.26 -17.84
C GLU A 199 -26.34 8.10 -16.60
N SER A 200 -25.34 8.82 -16.09
CA SER A 200 -25.56 9.77 -15.00
C SER A 200 -25.98 11.15 -15.54
N LEU A 201 -27.09 11.68 -15.03
CA LEU A 201 -27.69 12.92 -15.53
C LEU A 201 -27.94 13.92 -14.40
N GLY A 202 -28.01 15.19 -14.77
CA GLY A 202 -28.40 16.29 -13.89
C GLY A 202 -27.49 16.45 -12.67
N GLN A 203 -28.10 16.70 -11.50
CA GLN A 203 -27.38 17.05 -10.28
C GLN A 203 -26.44 15.93 -9.79
N ASN A 204 -26.81 14.67 -9.98
CA ASN A 204 -26.01 13.53 -9.53
C ASN A 204 -24.61 13.50 -10.19
N LYS A 205 -24.56 13.81 -11.49
CA LYS A 205 -23.30 13.90 -12.24
C LYS A 205 -22.44 15.06 -11.73
N ILE A 206 -23.05 16.23 -11.55
CA ILE A 206 -22.38 17.43 -11.05
C ILE A 206 -21.78 17.18 -9.65
N ASP A 207 -22.56 16.58 -8.76
CA ASP A 207 -22.13 16.29 -7.39
C ASP A 207 -20.99 15.26 -7.35
N ARG A 208 -21.05 14.24 -8.21
CA ARG A 208 -19.97 13.24 -8.33
C ARG A 208 -18.67 13.88 -8.82
N ILE A 209 -18.73 14.70 -9.88
CA ILE A 209 -17.57 15.43 -10.41
C ILE A 209 -16.98 16.35 -9.34
N LYS A 210 -17.84 17.05 -8.58
CA LYS A 210 -17.41 17.92 -7.48
C LYS A 210 -16.70 17.14 -6.38
N LYS A 211 -17.22 15.97 -5.99
CA LYS A 211 -16.58 15.09 -5.01
C LYS A 211 -15.20 14.63 -5.48
N MET A 212 -15.08 14.16 -6.72
CA MET A 212 -13.78 13.73 -7.27
C MET A 212 -12.77 14.87 -7.32
N ASN A 213 -13.17 16.07 -7.74
CA ASN A 213 -12.29 17.23 -7.76
C ASN A 213 -11.83 17.66 -6.35
N ALA A 214 -12.71 17.55 -5.33
CA ALA A 214 -12.31 17.81 -3.95
C ALA A 214 -11.27 16.81 -3.43
N LEU A 215 -11.36 15.53 -3.84
CA LEU A 215 -10.32 14.53 -3.53
C LEU A 215 -8.98 14.89 -4.21
N VAL A 216 -9.02 15.40 -5.44
CA VAL A 216 -7.83 15.90 -6.15
C VAL A 216 -7.22 17.10 -5.43
N ASP A 217 -8.04 18.04 -4.93
CA ASP A 217 -7.58 19.19 -4.15
C ASP A 217 -6.83 18.75 -2.88
N GLU A 218 -7.35 17.73 -2.19
CA GLU A 218 -6.69 17.17 -1.00
C GLU A 218 -5.38 16.46 -1.36
N ILE A 219 -5.33 15.69 -2.46
CA ILE A 219 -4.09 15.09 -2.95
C ILE A 219 -3.04 16.18 -3.27
N ASP A 220 -3.45 17.25 -3.95
CA ASP A 220 -2.59 18.40 -4.22
C ASP A 220 -2.05 18.98 -2.90
N HIS A 221 -2.90 19.23 -1.91
CA HIS A 221 -2.46 19.75 -0.62
C HIS A 221 -1.46 18.82 0.11
N LEU A 222 -1.68 17.50 0.08
CA LEU A 222 -0.85 16.54 0.81
C LEU A 222 0.52 16.29 0.16
N ILE A 223 0.64 16.41 -1.16
CA ILE A 223 1.91 16.27 -1.88
C ILE A 223 2.77 17.52 -1.63
N THR A 224 3.73 17.40 -0.72
CA THR A 224 4.61 18.52 -0.35
C THR A 224 6.05 18.37 -0.84
N ASN A 225 6.43 17.17 -1.28
CA ASN A 225 7.79 16.84 -1.68
C ASN A 225 7.81 15.72 -2.74
N SER A 226 8.97 15.48 -3.35
CA SER A 226 9.21 14.53 -4.43
C SER A 226 8.92 13.09 -4.02
N TYR A 227 9.16 12.75 -2.76
CA TYR A 227 8.81 11.45 -2.22
C TYR A 227 7.29 11.23 -2.23
N ASP A 228 6.52 12.19 -1.71
CA ASP A 228 5.04 12.12 -1.70
C ASP A 228 4.49 12.02 -3.13
N LEU A 229 5.04 12.82 -4.07
CA LEU A 229 4.63 12.80 -5.48
C LEU A 229 4.92 11.44 -6.15
N ARG A 230 6.13 10.89 -5.95
CA ARG A 230 6.50 9.58 -6.50
C ARG A 230 5.65 8.46 -5.93
N CYS A 231 5.32 8.51 -4.65
CA CYS A 231 4.43 7.54 -4.02
C CYS A 231 3.01 7.60 -4.64
N ALA A 232 2.46 8.81 -4.81
CA ALA A 232 1.16 9.00 -5.44
C ALA A 232 1.12 8.45 -6.87
N GLN A 233 2.14 8.78 -7.66
CA GLN A 233 2.31 8.29 -9.04
C GLN A 233 2.47 6.78 -9.09
N TYR A 234 3.31 6.21 -8.22
CA TYR A 234 3.53 4.78 -8.12
C TYR A 234 2.22 4.04 -7.85
N PHE A 235 1.46 4.44 -6.83
CA PHE A 235 0.19 3.81 -6.50
C PHE A 235 -0.83 3.96 -7.63
N HIS A 236 -0.98 5.17 -8.20
CA HIS A 236 -1.87 5.40 -9.33
C HIS A 236 -1.52 4.47 -10.51
N TYR A 237 -0.30 4.54 -11.03
CA TYR A 237 0.05 3.83 -12.25
C TYR A 237 0.15 2.32 -12.07
N GLN A 238 0.46 1.84 -10.87
CA GLN A 238 0.47 0.41 -10.60
C GLN A 238 -0.94 -0.19 -10.60
N TYR A 239 -1.93 0.50 -10.01
CA TYR A 239 -3.25 -0.09 -9.73
C TYR A 239 -4.38 0.40 -10.64
N TYR A 240 -4.17 1.46 -11.43
CA TYR A 240 -5.22 2.06 -12.26
C TYR A 240 -4.75 2.48 -13.66
N SER A 241 -3.59 2.02 -14.13
CA SER A 241 -3.08 2.34 -15.50
C SER A 241 -3.88 1.75 -16.66
N ARG A 242 -4.89 0.92 -16.37
CA ARG A 242 -5.73 0.22 -17.36
C ARG A 242 -7.22 0.51 -17.23
N LEU A 243 -7.58 1.42 -16.33
CA LEU A 243 -8.91 2.04 -16.31
C LEU A 243 -8.82 3.31 -17.16
#